data_AF-A0AA35SH69-F1
#
_entry.id   AF-A0AA35SH69-F1
#
_cell.length_a   1.000
_cell.length_b   1.000
_cell.length_c   1.000
_cell.angle_alpha   90.00
_cell.angle_beta   90.00
_cell.angle_gamma   90.00
#
_symmetry.space_group_name_H-M   'P 1'
#
loop_
_entity.id
_entity.type
_entity.pdbx_description
1 polymer ?
#
loop_
_entity_poly.entity_id
_entity_poly.type
_entity_poly.pdbx_seq_one_letter_code
_entity_poly.pdbx_strand_id
1 'polypeptide(L)'
;MVTVLRRALTQTFSSLQNRSLSLTAEKMAQAFVDEEIKKPAVVFSKSYCPFCKMAKAVLNEVGAKYTVHELDERGIYLYNTTTAQQLLDELDLL
;
A
#
# COMPACT_ATOMS: atom_id res chain seq x y z
N MET A 1 25.72 -24.75 -22.25
CA MET A 1 25.58 -23.28 -22.47
C MET A 1 24.14 -22.77 -22.35
N VAL A 2 23.10 -23.59 -22.57
CA VAL A 2 21.67 -23.18 -22.49
C VAL A 2 21.21 -22.84 -21.05
N THR A 3 21.78 -23.48 -20.03
CA THR A 3 21.39 -23.29 -18.61
C THR A 3 21.79 -21.92 -18.05
N VAL A 4 22.85 -21.31 -18.58
CA VAL A 4 23.32 -19.97 -18.17
C VAL A 4 22.36 -18.89 -18.67
N LEU A 5 21.84 -19.04 -19.90
CA LEU A 5 20.86 -18.12 -20.49
C LEU A 5 19.51 -18.16 -19.74
N ARG A 6 19.08 -19.35 -19.30
CA ARG A 6 17.86 -19.50 -18.48
C ARG A 6 17.96 -18.79 -17.13
N ARG A 7 19.10 -18.88 -16.44
CA ARG A 7 19.31 -18.19 -15.16
C ARG A 7 19.32 -16.66 -15.31
N ALA A 8 19.96 -16.15 -16.36
CA ALA A 8 19.99 -14.72 -16.65
C ALA A 8 18.58 -14.16 -16.93
N LEU A 9 17.73 -14.90 -17.66
CA LEU A 9 16.34 -14.49 -17.95
C LEU A 9 15.44 -14.52 -16.71
N THR A 10 15.59 -15.49 -15.81
CA THR A 10 14.80 -15.53 -14.55
C THR A 10 15.16 -14.42 -13.57
N GLN A 11 16.44 -14.00 -13.52
CA GLN A 11 16.88 -12.93 -12.61
C GLN A 11 16.37 -11.55 -13.06
N THR A 12 16.36 -11.27 -14.36
CA THR A 12 15.84 -10.01 -14.89
C THR A 12 14.32 -9.93 -14.71
N PHE A 13 13.59 -11.01 -15.00
CA PHE A 13 12.14 -11.07 -14.83
C PHE A 13 11.68 -10.83 -13.38
N SER A 14 12.31 -11.50 -12.41
CA SER A 14 11.99 -11.32 -10.99
C SER A 14 12.22 -9.89 -10.49
N SER A 15 13.26 -9.22 -11.01
CA SER A 15 13.56 -7.82 -10.64
C SER A 15 12.57 -6.81 -11.24
N LEU A 16 12.05 -7.09 -12.45
CA LEU A 16 11.04 -6.25 -13.10
C LEU A 16 9.68 -6.38 -12.40
N GLN A 17 9.33 -7.61 -11.97
CA GLN A 17 8.07 -7.88 -11.27
C GLN A 17 8.02 -7.29 -9.85
N ASN A 18 9.16 -7.23 -9.14
CA ASN A 18 9.22 -6.53 -7.84
C ASN A 18 9.12 -5.00 -8.00
N ARG A 19 9.67 -4.42 -9.08
CA ARG A 19 9.55 -2.99 -9.35
C ARG A 19 8.12 -2.60 -9.71
N SER A 20 7.42 -3.41 -10.52
CA SER A 20 6.04 -3.11 -10.90
C SER A 20 5.08 -3.11 -9.71
N LEU A 21 5.24 -4.07 -8.78
CA LEU A 21 4.43 -4.13 -7.55
C LEU A 21 4.71 -2.96 -6.59
N SER A 22 5.96 -2.53 -6.46
CA SER A 22 6.31 -1.34 -5.67
C SER A 22 5.64 -0.09 -6.25
N LEU A 23 5.69 0.08 -7.57
CA LEU A 23 5.09 1.24 -8.24
C LEU A 23 3.56 1.24 -8.17
N THR A 24 2.90 0.09 -8.19
CA THR A 24 1.44 0.02 -8.03
C THR A 24 1.01 0.31 -6.59
N ALA A 25 1.75 -0.20 -5.59
CA ALA A 25 1.48 0.10 -4.18
C ALA A 25 1.63 1.60 -3.87
N GLU A 26 2.71 2.23 -4.34
CA GLU A 26 2.93 3.67 -4.21
C GLU A 26 1.81 4.48 -4.88
N LYS A 27 1.39 4.10 -6.10
CA LYS A 27 0.28 4.77 -6.80
C LYS A 27 -1.05 4.64 -6.06
N MET A 28 -1.36 3.48 -5.49
CA MET A 28 -2.57 3.27 -4.71
C MET A 28 -2.56 4.08 -3.42
N ALA A 29 -1.42 4.14 -2.72
CA ALA A 29 -1.24 4.98 -1.54
C ALA A 29 -1.39 6.46 -1.90
N GLN A 30 -0.82 6.90 -3.02
CA GLN A 30 -0.92 8.27 -3.50
C GLN A 30 -2.36 8.64 -3.84
N ALA A 31 -3.07 7.81 -4.62
CA ALA A 31 -4.48 8.05 -4.93
C ALA A 31 -5.35 8.13 -3.67
N PHE A 32 -5.08 7.29 -2.67
CA PHE A 32 -5.77 7.35 -1.39
C PHE A 32 -5.50 8.66 -0.64
N VAL A 33 -4.25 9.11 -0.59
CA VAL A 33 -3.89 10.40 0.02
C VAL A 33 -4.55 11.54 -0.74
N ASP A 34 -4.49 11.55 -2.08
CA ASP A 34 -5.05 12.59 -2.94
C ASP A 34 -6.56 12.78 -2.77
N GLU A 35 -7.31 11.69 -2.58
CA GLU A 35 -8.75 11.77 -2.28
C GLU A 35 -9.00 12.28 -0.87
N GLU A 36 -8.19 11.85 0.10
CA GLU A 36 -8.43 12.16 1.50
C GLU A 36 -8.12 13.63 1.83
N ILE A 37 -7.05 14.20 1.27
CA ILE A 37 -6.65 15.60 1.50
C ILE A 37 -7.63 16.63 0.91
N LYS A 38 -8.64 16.21 0.14
CA LYS A 38 -9.76 17.08 -0.28
C LYS A 38 -10.68 17.44 0.89
N LYS A 39 -10.62 16.71 2.00
CA LYS A 39 -11.41 16.99 3.20
C LYS A 39 -10.82 18.18 3.99
N PRO A 40 -11.63 18.90 4.78
CA PRO A 40 -11.18 20.10 5.49
C PRO A 40 -10.01 19.88 6.46
N ALA A 41 -9.95 18.71 7.11
CA ALA A 41 -8.84 18.32 7.98
C ALA A 41 -8.76 16.79 8.08
N VAL A 42 -7.54 16.27 7.99
CA VAL A 42 -7.25 14.83 8.01
C VAL A 42 -6.00 14.60 8.88
N VAL A 43 -6.05 13.57 9.71
CA VAL A 43 -4.94 13.15 10.58
C VAL A 43 -4.55 11.70 10.25
N PHE A 44 -3.36 11.52 9.70
CA PHE A 44 -2.72 10.21 9.61
C PHE A 44 -1.94 9.95 10.90
N SER A 45 -2.28 8.87 11.59
CA SER A 45 -1.87 8.60 12.97
C SER A 45 -1.48 7.14 13.17
N LYS A 46 -0.96 6.83 14.36
CA LYS A 46 -0.94 5.47 14.88
C LYS A 46 -1.63 5.43 16.25
N SER A 47 -2.46 4.42 16.48
CA SER A 47 -3.32 4.33 17.68
C SER A 47 -2.51 4.30 18.98
N TYR A 48 -1.31 3.70 18.94
CA TYR A 48 -0.40 3.64 20.09
C TYR A 48 0.49 4.90 20.28
N CYS A 49 0.62 5.77 19.27
CA CYS A 49 1.62 6.84 19.28
C CYS A 49 1.24 7.98 20.24
N PRO A 50 2.08 8.32 21.24
CA PRO A 50 1.75 9.37 22.21
C PRO A 50 1.69 10.76 21.58
N PHE A 51 2.50 11.04 20.57
CA PHE A 51 2.50 12.33 19.86
C PHE A 51 1.20 12.54 19.06
N CYS A 52 0.70 11.49 18.43
CA CYS A 52 -0.57 11.55 17.70
C CYS A 52 -1.74 11.78 18.67
N LYS A 53 -1.72 11.19 19.87
CA LYS A 53 -2.72 11.45 20.91
C LYS A 53 -2.71 12.92 21.34
N MET A 54 -1.54 13.51 21.53
CA MET A 54 -1.41 14.94 21.87
C MET A 54 -1.97 15.84 20.76
N ALA A 55 -1.62 15.58 19.50
CA ALA A 55 -2.13 16.35 18.36
C ALA A 55 -3.66 16.27 18.25
N LYS A 56 -4.23 15.07 18.41
CA LYS A 56 -5.69 14.86 18.43
C LYS A 56 -6.37 15.56 19.61
N ALA A 57 -5.74 15.59 20.78
CA ALA A 57 -6.28 16.30 21.95
C ALA A 57 -6.41 17.80 21.69
N VAL A 58 -5.38 18.44 21.10
CA VAL A 58 -5.43 19.86 20.75
C VAL A 58 -6.53 20.14 19.71
N LEU A 59 -6.65 19.30 18.68
CA LEU A 59 -7.72 19.43 17.69
C LEU A 59 -9.12 19.31 18.31
N ASN A 60 -9.28 18.42 19.28
CA ASN A 60 -10.54 18.26 20.01
C ASN A 60 -10.84 19.48 20.91
N GLU A 61 -9.82 20.03 21.58
CA GLU A 61 -9.96 21.19 22.45
C GLU A 61 -10.45 22.43 21.69
N VAL A 62 -9.95 22.64 20.47
CA VAL A 62 -10.40 23.75 19.61
C VAL A 62 -11.70 23.44 18.85
N GLY A 63 -12.30 22.27 19.06
CA GLY A 63 -13.54 21.86 18.39
C GLY A 63 -13.39 21.62 16.88
N ALA A 64 -12.17 21.35 16.40
CA ALA A 64 -11.93 21.09 14.99
C ALA A 64 -12.55 19.74 14.58
N LYS A 65 -13.25 19.72 13.44
CA LYS A 65 -13.73 18.49 12.81
C LYS A 65 -12.66 17.95 11.89
N TYR A 66 -12.19 16.73 12.11
CA TYR A 66 -11.17 16.08 11.29
C TYR A 66 -11.45 14.59 11.10
N THR A 67 -10.96 14.03 10.00
CA THR A 67 -10.97 12.58 9.76
C THR A 67 -9.66 11.96 10.26
N VAL A 68 -9.71 10.77 10.87
CA VAL A 68 -8.52 10.07 11.36
C VAL A 68 -8.32 8.77 10.60
N HIS A 69 -7.09 8.52 10.17
CA HIS A 69 -6.64 7.24 9.63
C HIS A 69 -5.52 6.68 10.50
N GLU A 70 -5.83 5.65 11.28
CA GLU A 70 -4.85 4.93 12.11
C GLU A 70 -4.13 3.89 11.25
N LEU A 71 -2.88 4.19 10.89
CA LEU A 71 -2.10 3.40 9.92
C LEU A 71 -1.73 2.00 10.42
N ASP A 72 -1.71 1.79 11.73
CA ASP A 72 -1.48 0.49 12.37
C ASP A 72 -2.72 -0.41 12.37
N GLU A 73 -3.91 0.16 12.21
CA GLU A 73 -5.19 -0.56 12.11
C GLU A 73 -5.60 -0.81 10.66
N ARG A 74 -5.09 0.02 9.73
CA ARG A 74 -5.13 -0.23 8.30
C ARG A 74 -4.15 -1.35 8.02
N GLY A 75 -4.63 -2.59 8.18
CA GLY A 75 -3.86 -3.81 8.08
C GLY A 75 -2.82 -3.74 6.97
N ILE A 76 -1.63 -4.24 7.28
CA ILE A 76 -0.57 -4.47 6.31
C ILE A 76 -1.23 -5.17 5.12
N TYR A 77 -1.20 -4.55 3.94
CA TYR A 77 -1.54 -5.17 2.67
C TYR A 77 -0.52 -6.30 2.41
N LEU A 78 -0.52 -7.34 3.23
CA LEU A 78 0.14 -8.59 2.94
C LEU A 78 -0.73 -9.28 1.90
N TYR A 79 -0.43 -8.97 0.64
CA TYR A 79 -0.53 -9.85 -0.51
C TYR A 79 -1.60 -10.94 -0.40
N ASN A 80 -2.86 -10.57 -0.58
CA ASN A 80 -3.75 -11.47 -1.30
C ASN A 80 -3.54 -11.22 -2.79
N THR A 81 -2.47 -11.84 -3.30
CA THR A 81 -2.14 -12.08 -4.71
C THR A 81 -3.24 -12.88 -5.44
N THR A 82 -4.46 -12.92 -4.92
CA THR A 82 -5.54 -13.77 -5.40
C THR A 82 -6.00 -13.34 -6.79
N THR A 83 -6.00 -12.04 -7.13
CA THR A 83 -6.40 -11.61 -8.47
C THR A 83 -5.34 -11.84 -9.55
N ALA A 84 -4.05 -11.88 -9.19
CA ALA A 84 -2.99 -12.19 -10.15
C ALA A 84 -2.83 -13.70 -10.37
N GLN A 85 -3.10 -14.52 -9.35
CA GLN A 85 -3.08 -15.97 -9.48
C GLN A 85 -4.31 -16.51 -10.22
N GLN A 86 -5.48 -15.88 -10.05
CA GLN A 86 -6.72 -16.29 -10.73
C GLN A 86 -6.69 -16.19 -12.26
N LEU A 87 -5.75 -15.44 -12.85
CA LEU A 87 -5.59 -15.36 -14.31
C LEU A 87 -4.57 -16.36 -14.88
N LEU A 88 -3.69 -16.92 -14.04
CA LEU A 88 -2.70 -17.91 -14.49
C LEU A 88 -3.27 -19.34 -14.49
N ASP A 89 -4.26 -19.63 -13.64
CA ASP A 89 -4.95 -20.92 -13.66
C ASP A 89 -5.89 -21.11 -14.88
N GLU A 90 -6.25 -20.03 -15.60
CA GLU A 90 -6.97 -20.13 -16.89
C GLU A 90 -6.05 -20.30 -18.11
N LEU A 91 -4.73 -20.11 -17.95
CA LEU A 91 -3.76 -20.27 -19.03
C LEU A 91 -3.01 -21.61 -19.01
N ASP A 92 -3.21 -22.45 -17.99
CA ASP A 92 -2.71 -23.84 -17.94
C ASP A 92 -3.77 -24.87 -18.40
N LEU A 93 -4.88 -24.41 -19.00
CA LEU A 93 -5.94 -25.25 -19.59
C LEU A 93 -6.19 -24.99 -21.09
N LEU A 94 -5.27 -24.31 -21.78
CA LEU A 94 -5.20 -24.26 -23.25
C LEU A 94 -3.78 -24.56 -23.75
#